data_AF-A0A1Q7S4G9-F1
#
_entry.id   AF-A0A1Q7S4G9-F1
#
_cell.length_a   1.000
_cell.length_b   1.000
_cell.length_c   1.000
_cell.angle_alpha   90.00
_cell.angle_beta   90.00
_cell.angle_gamma   90.00
#
_symmetry.space_group_name_H-M   'P 1'
#
loop_
_entity.id
_entity.type
_entity.pdbx_description
1 polymer ?
#
loop_
_entity_poly.entity_id
_entity_poly.type
_entity_poly.pdbx_seq_one_letter_code
_entity_poly.pdbx_strand_id
1 'polypeptide(L)'
;MVALWAAPVNAKQCYAPDARAQERAFSRAVTTEGGKVLWLGGQTASLPPVANFDAQVRDVFASIEKTLKAQGGTLKDMVTMTVFITDARNGDRFVAIRKEIFKECFPASALITVSGLAVPGLLVEVQGIAVVGGK
;
A
#
# COMPACT_ATOMS: atom_id res chain seq x y z
N MET A 1 -3.36 27.08 -34.41
CA MET A 1 -2.36 26.40 -33.54
C MET A 1 -3.05 26.11 -32.22
N VAL A 2 -3.68 24.94 -32.08
CA VAL A 2 -4.41 24.58 -30.85
C VAL A 2 -3.39 23.99 -29.88
N ALA A 3 -3.13 24.71 -28.79
CA ALA A 3 -2.30 24.19 -27.71
C ALA A 3 -3.07 23.04 -27.03
N LEU A 4 -2.68 21.80 -27.35
CA LEU A 4 -3.04 20.62 -26.58
C LEU A 4 -2.29 20.71 -25.24
N TRP A 5 -2.96 21.21 -24.22
CA TRP A 5 -2.55 21.00 -22.84
C TRP A 5 -2.82 19.54 -22.51
N ALA A 6 -1.84 18.67 -22.74
CA ALA A 6 -1.86 17.34 -22.15
C ALA A 6 -1.76 17.52 -20.63
N ALA A 7 -2.87 17.31 -19.92
CA ALA A 7 -2.81 17.05 -18.49
C ALA A 7 -1.78 15.91 -18.27
N PRO A 8 -0.96 15.95 -17.21
CA PRO A 8 -0.05 14.85 -16.95
C PRO A 8 -0.88 13.57 -16.83
N VAL A 9 -0.64 12.62 -17.73
CA VAL A 9 -1.23 11.28 -17.63
C VAL A 9 -0.76 10.74 -16.30
N ASN A 10 -1.67 10.53 -15.35
CA ASN A 10 -1.32 9.93 -14.07
C ASN A 10 -0.68 8.57 -14.39
N ALA A 11 0.54 8.33 -13.89
CA ALA A 11 1.26 7.06 -14.07
C ALA A 11 0.48 5.83 -13.57
N LYS A 12 -0.62 6.06 -12.83
CA LYS A 12 -1.61 5.06 -12.48
C LYS A 12 -3.05 5.58 -12.51
N GLN A 13 -3.99 4.69 -12.83
CA GLN A 13 -5.43 4.91 -12.69
C GLN A 13 -6.01 3.87 -11.74
N CYS A 14 -6.63 4.33 -10.65
CA CYS A 14 -7.36 3.48 -9.71
C CYS A 14 -8.82 3.29 -10.15
N TYR A 15 -9.28 2.04 -10.18
CA TYR A 15 -10.67 1.68 -10.46
C TYR A 15 -11.35 1.19 -9.17
N ALA A 16 -12.19 2.04 -8.57
CA ALA A 16 -12.94 1.75 -7.35
C ALA A 16 -14.42 2.19 -7.51
N PRO A 17 -15.19 1.48 -8.37
CA PRO A 17 -16.52 1.93 -8.79
C PRO A 17 -17.61 1.75 -7.72
N ASP A 18 -17.38 0.87 -6.74
CA ASP A 18 -18.40 0.46 -5.78
C ASP A 18 -18.14 0.98 -4.35
N ALA A 19 -19.21 1.14 -3.58
CA ALA A 19 -19.17 1.65 -2.20
C ALA A 19 -18.22 0.84 -1.31
N ARG A 20 -18.19 -0.49 -1.47
CA ARG A 20 -17.30 -1.35 -0.68
C ARG A 20 -15.82 -1.05 -0.95
N ALA A 21 -15.43 -0.83 -2.20
CA ALA A 21 -14.06 -0.45 -2.55
C ALA A 21 -13.65 0.87 -1.87
N GLN A 22 -14.53 1.86 -1.88
CA GLN A 22 -14.31 3.16 -1.24
C GLN A 22 -14.27 3.06 0.29
N GLU A 23 -15.26 2.39 0.90
CA GLU A 23 -15.36 2.19 2.34
C GLU A 23 -14.22 1.36 2.91
N ARG A 24 -13.72 0.38 2.15
CA ARG A 24 -12.62 -0.48 2.57
C ARG A 24 -11.26 0.04 2.11
N ALA A 25 -11.18 1.17 1.39
CA ALA A 25 -9.95 1.81 0.95
C ALA A 25 -9.04 0.90 0.11
N PHE A 26 -9.60 0.30 -0.95
CA PHE A 26 -8.84 -0.45 -1.97
C PHE A 26 -9.42 -0.21 -3.36
N SER A 27 -8.61 -0.40 -4.40
CA SER A 27 -9.09 -0.38 -5.78
C SER A 27 -9.35 -1.81 -6.29
N ARG A 28 -10.44 -1.99 -7.06
CA ARG A 28 -10.72 -3.25 -7.76
C ARG A 28 -9.66 -3.56 -8.81
N ALA A 29 -9.13 -2.53 -9.44
CA ALA A 29 -7.98 -2.62 -10.33
C ALA A 29 -7.14 -1.34 -10.24
N VAL A 30 -5.86 -1.44 -10.55
CA VAL A 30 -4.98 -0.29 -10.78
C VAL A 30 -4.28 -0.53 -12.11
N THR A 31 -4.49 0.37 -13.07
CA THR A 31 -3.80 0.37 -14.36
C THR A 31 -2.58 1.27 -14.24
N THR A 32 -1.46 0.90 -14.85
CA THR A 32 -0.24 1.71 -14.91
C THR A 32 0.26 1.83 -16.34
N GLU A 33 0.79 3.00 -16.70
CA GLU A 33 1.40 3.24 -18.01
C GLU A 33 2.85 3.70 -17.81
N GLY A 34 3.79 2.94 -18.38
CA GLY A 34 5.22 3.21 -18.28
C GLY A 34 5.79 3.11 -16.85
N GLY A 35 6.99 3.67 -16.71
CA GLY A 35 7.73 3.80 -15.45
C GLY A 35 8.50 2.57 -14.97
N LYS A 36 9.23 2.73 -13.85
CA LYS A 36 10.05 1.69 -13.24
C LYS A 36 9.22 0.88 -12.23
N VAL A 37 9.01 -0.40 -12.50
CA VAL A 37 8.33 -1.31 -11.58
C VAL A 37 9.27 -1.70 -10.42
N LEU A 38 8.81 -1.53 -9.20
CA LEU A 38 9.47 -1.96 -7.97
C LEU A 38 8.69 -3.11 -7.34
N TRP A 39 9.35 -4.26 -7.21
CA TRP A 39 8.83 -5.43 -6.52
C TRP A 39 9.37 -5.43 -5.09
N LEU A 40 8.51 -5.14 -4.11
CA LEU A 40 8.93 -4.98 -2.71
C LEU A 40 8.93 -6.34 -2.01
N GLY A 41 9.98 -6.60 -1.23
CA GLY A 41 9.94 -7.67 -0.22
C GLY A 41 8.90 -7.39 0.86
N GLY A 42 8.44 -8.43 1.55
CA GLY A 42 7.54 -8.29 2.70
C GLY A 42 8.16 -7.38 3.77
N GLN A 43 7.39 -6.38 4.21
CA GLN A 43 7.80 -5.42 5.22
C GLN A 43 7.04 -5.72 6.53
N THR A 44 7.79 -5.88 7.61
CA THR A 44 7.28 -6.07 8.97
C THR A 44 7.63 -4.84 9.82
N ALA A 45 7.16 -4.82 11.06
CA ALA A 45 7.68 -3.87 12.03
C ALA A 45 9.16 -4.16 12.35
N SER A 46 9.84 -3.12 12.84
CA SER A 46 11.20 -3.18 13.37
C SER A 46 11.31 -4.18 14.51
N LEU A 47 12.48 -4.82 14.62
CA LEU A 47 12.76 -5.81 15.66
C LEU A 47 13.57 -5.18 16.80
N PRO A 48 13.29 -5.54 18.07
CA PRO A 48 12.16 -6.38 18.51
C PRO A 48 10.81 -5.66 18.33
N PRO A 49 9.72 -6.38 18.00
CA PRO A 49 8.45 -5.75 17.72
C PRO A 49 7.77 -5.24 18.99
N VAL A 50 7.18 -4.05 18.92
CA VAL A 50 6.34 -3.50 19.99
C VAL A 50 4.99 -4.24 20.02
N ALA A 51 4.45 -4.52 21.20
CA ALA A 51 3.15 -5.20 21.37
C ALA A 51 1.95 -4.26 21.10
N ASN A 52 1.95 -3.56 19.98
CA ASN A 52 0.90 -2.62 19.58
C ASN A 52 0.69 -2.67 18.06
N PHE A 53 -0.53 -3.05 17.63
CA PHE A 53 -0.86 -3.22 16.21
C PHE A 53 -0.67 -1.94 15.41
N ASP A 54 -1.22 -0.82 15.87
CA ASP A 54 -1.15 0.46 15.17
C ASP A 54 0.29 0.93 14.95
N ALA A 55 1.12 0.80 15.98
CA ALA A 55 2.53 1.15 15.92
C ALA A 55 3.26 0.29 14.88
N GLN A 56 3.01 -1.02 14.86
CA GLN A 56 3.59 -1.91 13.84
C GLN A 56 3.11 -1.56 12.42
N VAL A 57 1.82 -1.28 12.22
CA VAL A 57 1.29 -0.89 10.89
C VAL A 57 1.95 0.40 10.39
N ARG A 58 2.08 1.41 11.25
CA ARG A 58 2.72 2.68 10.87
C ARG A 58 4.20 2.50 10.56
N ASP A 59 4.90 1.65 11.33
CA ASP A 59 6.31 1.34 11.09
C ASP A 59 6.52 0.60 9.76
N VAL A 60 5.66 -0.38 9.44
CA VAL A 60 5.65 -1.07 8.14
C VAL A 60 5.52 -0.07 6.99
N PHE A 61 4.54 0.83 7.04
CA PHE A 61 4.37 1.83 5.98
C PHE A 61 5.52 2.85 5.93
N ALA A 62 6.13 3.19 7.07
CA ALA A 62 7.33 4.02 7.10
C ALA A 62 8.54 3.34 6.45
N SER A 63 8.71 2.03 6.65
CA SER A 63 9.74 1.23 5.97
C SER A 63 9.52 1.17 4.45
N ILE A 64 8.27 0.94 4.02
CA ILE A 64 7.90 0.98 2.60
C ILE A 64 8.20 2.37 2.01
N GLU A 65 7.75 3.45 2.65
CA GLU A 65 8.02 4.83 2.22
C GLU A 65 9.52 5.10 2.09
N LYS A 66 10.34 4.66 3.05
CA LYS A 66 11.79 4.80 3.01
C LYS A 66 12.40 4.09 1.80
N THR A 67 11.96 2.86 1.53
CA THR A 67 12.40 2.06 0.38
C THR A 67 12.01 2.73 -0.94
N LEU A 68 10.78 3.21 -1.05
CA LEU A 68 10.28 3.91 -2.24
C LEU A 68 11.03 5.23 -2.47
N LYS A 69 11.27 6.01 -1.42
CA LYS A 69 12.06 7.26 -1.50
C LYS A 69 13.47 7.03 -2.00
N ALA A 70 14.14 5.96 -1.56
CA ALA A 70 15.46 5.59 -2.05
C ALA A 70 15.47 5.26 -3.56
N GLN A 71 14.30 4.97 -4.14
CA GLN A 71 14.13 4.66 -5.57
C GLN A 71 13.50 5.80 -6.38
N GLY A 72 13.29 6.97 -5.78
CA GLY A 72 12.68 8.14 -6.41
C GLY A 72 11.15 8.15 -6.40
N GLY A 73 10.51 7.35 -5.54
CA GLY A 73 9.05 7.29 -5.39
C GLY A 73 8.56 7.60 -3.99
N THR A 74 7.26 7.38 -3.78
CA THR A 74 6.53 7.58 -2.52
C THR A 74 5.45 6.52 -2.37
N LEU A 75 4.81 6.42 -1.20
CA LEU A 75 3.64 5.55 -0.99
C LEU A 75 2.53 5.78 -2.02
N LYS A 76 2.42 6.98 -2.61
CA LYS A 76 1.46 7.24 -3.68
C LYS A 76 1.70 6.37 -4.92
N ASP A 77 2.89 5.82 -5.10
CA ASP A 77 3.25 4.99 -6.26
C ASP A 77 2.91 3.51 -6.07
N MET A 78 2.42 3.11 -4.89
CA MET A 78 1.94 1.76 -4.64
C MET A 78 0.77 1.42 -5.59
N VAL A 79 0.89 0.27 -6.24
CA VAL A 79 -0.07 -0.27 -7.21
C VAL A 79 -0.91 -1.36 -6.56
N THR A 80 -0.25 -2.29 -5.85
CA THR A 80 -0.93 -3.36 -5.12
C THR A 80 -0.22 -3.68 -3.81
N MET A 81 -0.97 -4.20 -2.84
CA MET A 81 -0.44 -4.76 -1.60
C MET A 81 -1.16 -6.04 -1.19
N THR A 82 -0.40 -7.01 -0.69
CA THR A 82 -0.92 -8.13 0.08
C THR A 82 -0.58 -7.89 1.53
N VAL A 83 -1.61 -7.87 2.37
CA VAL A 83 -1.51 -7.59 3.80
C VAL A 83 -1.81 -8.87 4.56
N PHE A 84 -0.88 -9.26 5.42
CA PHE A 84 -1.02 -10.39 6.33
C PHE A 84 -1.16 -9.85 7.75
N ILE A 85 -2.18 -10.30 8.48
CA ILE A 85 -2.38 -10.00 9.90
C ILE A 85 -2.54 -11.31 10.69
N THR A 86 -2.14 -11.34 11.95
CA THR A 86 -2.26 -12.55 12.79
C THR A 86 -3.61 -12.67 13.50
N ASP A 87 -4.42 -11.60 13.51
CA ASP A 87 -5.73 -11.57 14.16
C ASP A 87 -6.75 -10.82 13.28
N ALA A 88 -7.82 -11.49 12.88
CA ALA A 88 -8.88 -10.94 12.04
C ALA A 88 -9.55 -9.70 12.65
N ARG A 89 -9.57 -9.56 13.98
CA ARG A 89 -10.15 -8.40 14.70
C ARG A 89 -9.42 -7.09 14.37
N ASN A 90 -8.17 -7.16 13.91
CA ASN A 90 -7.40 -5.99 13.51
C ASN A 90 -7.71 -5.49 12.09
N GLY A 91 -8.52 -6.22 11.31
CA GLY A 91 -8.72 -5.91 9.90
C GLY A 91 -9.38 -4.54 9.65
N ASP A 92 -10.39 -4.18 10.43
CA ASP A 92 -11.03 -2.86 10.32
C ASP A 92 -10.11 -1.74 10.81
N ARG A 93 -9.28 -2.02 11.82
CA ARG A 93 -8.28 -1.06 12.29
C ARG A 93 -7.22 -0.80 11.24
N PHE A 94 -6.74 -1.84 10.55
CA PHE A 94 -5.81 -1.69 9.42
C PHE A 94 -6.42 -0.82 8.31
N VAL A 95 -7.68 -1.07 7.96
CA VAL A 95 -8.41 -0.27 6.95
C VAL A 95 -8.49 1.20 7.35
N ALA A 96 -8.75 1.50 8.63
CA ALA A 96 -8.78 2.87 9.13
C ALA A 96 -7.42 3.56 8.97
N ILE A 97 -6.32 2.91 9.38
CA ILE A 97 -4.96 3.46 9.20
C ILE A 97 -4.63 3.62 7.72
N ARG A 98 -5.03 2.67 6.86
CA ARG A 98 -4.85 2.78 5.41
C ARG A 98 -5.54 4.02 4.82
N LYS A 99 -6.74 4.39 5.29
CA LYS A 99 -7.43 5.64 4.89
C LYS A 99 -6.72 6.90 5.36
N GLU A 100 -5.97 6.82 6.46
CA GLU A 100 -5.14 7.94 6.91
C GLU A 100 -3.99 8.17 5.92
N ILE A 101 -3.41 7.09 5.39
CA ILE A 101 -2.23 7.09 4.52
C ILE A 101 -2.57 7.37 3.06
N PHE A 102 -3.58 6.70 2.52
CA PHE A 102 -4.02 6.80 1.12
C PHE A 102 -5.35 7.57 1.07
N LYS A 103 -5.46 8.57 0.19
CA LYS A 103 -6.63 9.48 0.15
C LYS A 103 -7.57 9.23 -1.03
N GLU A 104 -7.03 9.23 -2.26
CA GLU A 104 -7.87 9.23 -3.47
C GLU A 104 -7.65 8.01 -4.36
N CYS A 105 -6.40 7.54 -4.49
CA CYS A 105 -6.05 6.38 -5.30
C CYS A 105 -5.43 5.28 -4.44
N PHE A 106 -6.29 4.39 -3.93
CA PHE A 106 -5.87 3.25 -3.12
C PHE A 106 -5.17 2.20 -3.98
N PRO A 107 -4.10 1.55 -3.50
CA PRO A 107 -3.59 0.35 -4.14
C PRO A 107 -4.68 -0.72 -4.23
N ALA A 108 -4.58 -1.60 -5.22
CA ALA A 108 -5.27 -2.88 -5.14
C ALA A 108 -4.81 -3.60 -3.86
N SER A 109 -5.69 -4.38 -3.24
CA SER A 109 -5.33 -4.99 -1.95
C SER A 109 -6.06 -6.29 -1.65
N ALA A 110 -5.32 -7.24 -1.09
CA ALA A 110 -5.84 -8.34 -0.30
C ALA A 110 -5.43 -8.17 1.17
N LEU A 111 -6.34 -8.47 2.09
CA LEU A 111 -6.11 -8.49 3.53
C LEU A 111 -6.45 -9.88 4.05
N ILE A 112 -5.46 -10.57 4.58
CA ILE A 112 -5.50 -12.00 4.87
C ILE A 112 -5.10 -12.23 6.32
N THR A 113 -5.89 -13.02 7.05
CA THR A 113 -5.50 -13.50 8.37
C THR A 113 -4.69 -14.78 8.24
N VAL A 114 -3.50 -14.82 8.84
CA VAL A 114 -2.57 -15.96 8.83
C VAL A 114 -2.32 -16.47 10.24
N SER A 115 -1.84 -17.71 10.37
CA SER A 115 -1.56 -18.33 11.68
C SER A 115 -0.34 -17.74 12.40
N GLY A 116 0.54 -17.04 11.68
CA GLY A 116 1.76 -16.45 12.23
C GLY A 116 2.62 -15.79 11.14
N LEU A 117 3.62 -15.05 11.60
CA LEU A 117 4.62 -14.37 10.76
C LEU A 117 6.03 -14.87 11.13
N ALA A 118 7.05 -14.41 10.40
CA ALA A 118 8.42 -14.93 10.51
C ALA A 118 9.06 -14.81 11.91
N VAL A 119 8.63 -13.83 12.72
CA VAL A 119 9.13 -13.59 14.08
C VAL A 119 7.95 -13.51 15.06
N PRO A 120 7.99 -14.21 16.21
CA PRO A 120 6.98 -14.07 17.25
C PRO A 120 6.79 -12.62 17.70
N GLY A 121 5.53 -12.22 17.90
CA GLY A 121 5.17 -10.85 18.29
C GLY A 121 4.93 -9.90 17.11
N LEU A 122 5.30 -10.27 15.88
CA LEU A 122 4.82 -9.57 14.69
C LEU A 122 3.33 -9.78 14.50
N LEU A 123 2.61 -8.70 14.22
CA LEU A 123 1.15 -8.67 14.08
C LEU A 123 0.70 -8.36 12.65
N VAL A 124 1.60 -7.80 11.84
CA VAL A 124 1.33 -7.38 10.46
C VAL A 124 2.57 -7.51 9.58
N GLU A 125 2.35 -7.93 8.33
CA GLU A 125 3.31 -7.87 7.25
C GLU A 125 2.62 -7.35 5.98
N VAL A 126 3.32 -6.49 5.22
CA VAL A 126 2.82 -5.95 3.95
C VAL A 126 3.84 -6.20 2.84
N GLN A 127 3.42 -6.90 1.79
CA GLN A 127 4.17 -7.02 0.55
C GLN A 127 3.45 -6.20 -0.52
N GLY A 128 4.18 -5.63 -1.49
CA GLY A 128 3.52 -4.91 -2.57
C GLY A 128 4.38 -4.63 -3.78
N ILE A 129 3.75 -3.97 -4.74
CA ILE A 129 4.38 -3.54 -5.99
C ILE A 129 4.09 -2.05 -6.13
N ALA A 130 5.10 -1.29 -6.53
CA ALA A 130 4.98 0.12 -6.87
C ALA A 130 5.50 0.37 -8.29
N VAL A 131 5.03 1.45 -8.92
CA VAL A 131 5.57 1.93 -10.19
C VAL A 131 6.00 3.37 -10.01
N VAL A 132 7.31 3.60 -10.01
CA VAL A 132 7.91 4.92 -9.75
C VAL A 132 8.47 5.50 -11.04
N GLY A 133 8.24 6.80 -11.26
CA GLY A 133 8.81 7.56 -12.37
C GLY A 133 8.45 7.01 -13.75
N GLY A 134 7.40 7.55 -14.38
CA GLY A 134 7.11 7.44 -15.81
C GLY A 134 7.14 8.84 -16.42
N LYS A 135 7.63 8.94 -17.67
CA LYS A 135 7.86 10.20 -18.41
C LYS A 135 6.57 10.91 -18.78
#